data_AF-A0A562RQ64-F1
#
_entry.id   AF-A0A562RQ64-F1
#
_cell.length_a   1.000
_cell.length_b   1.000
_cell.length_c   1.000
_cell.angle_alpha   90.00
_cell.angle_beta   90.00
_cell.angle_gamma   90.00
#
_symmetry.space_group_name_H-M   'P 1'
#
loop_
_entity.id
_entity.type
_entity.pdbx_description
1 polymer ?
#
loop_
_entity_poly.entity_id
_entity_poly.type
_entity_poly.pdbx_seq_one_letter_code
_entity_poly.pdbx_strand_id
1 'polypeptide(L)'
;MEYVPWARAEHGVKEGTYDILPPTWMTDERKKYLHFSEPYAVNQIKFIKKKDDPFEYSDLNSLKDKTVGTIRGYGYGDAFLQATHFERDVANDLISNVRKLLANRIDLTLEDEIVARVRLAQENPDLLKEISFTRNAISQNPLFMWPQA
;
A
#
# COMPACT_ATOMS: atom_id res chain seq x y z
N MET A 1 -1.82 -10.43 -19.77
CA MET A 1 -1.71 -9.72 -18.49
C MET A 1 -1.82 -10.77 -17.39
N GLU A 2 -0.73 -11.02 -16.68
CA GLU A 2 -0.65 -12.07 -15.65
C GLU A 2 -0.66 -11.42 -14.27
N TYR A 3 -1.51 -11.91 -13.35
CA TYR A 3 -1.57 -11.40 -11.98
C TYR A 3 -0.82 -12.37 -11.07
N VAL A 4 0.36 -11.96 -10.61
CA VAL A 4 1.21 -12.75 -9.72
C VAL A 4 1.48 -11.99 -8.41
N PRO A 5 1.76 -12.70 -7.30
CA PRO A 5 2.20 -12.04 -6.06
C PRO A 5 3.37 -11.09 -6.32
N TRP A 6 3.39 -9.93 -5.67
CA TRP A 6 4.37 -8.87 -5.94
C TRP A 6 5.82 -9.35 -5.97
N ALA A 7 6.22 -10.18 -5.00
CA ALA A 7 7.56 -10.75 -4.93
C ALA A 7 7.93 -11.58 -6.18
N ARG A 8 6.95 -12.26 -6.79
CA ARG A 8 7.13 -13.02 -8.04
C ARG A 8 7.21 -12.09 -9.25
N ALA A 9 6.42 -11.02 -9.27
CA ALA A 9 6.48 -10.00 -10.32
C ALA A 9 7.87 -9.33 -10.33
N GLU A 10 8.37 -8.95 -9.14
CA GLU A 10 9.69 -8.31 -8.98
C GLU A 10 10.84 -9.25 -9.36
N HIS A 11 10.76 -10.53 -8.99
CA HIS A 11 11.77 -11.52 -9.38
C HIS A 11 11.77 -11.78 -10.90
N GLY A 12 10.60 -11.90 -11.54
CA GLY A 12 10.52 -12.14 -12.99
C GLY A 12 11.05 -10.99 -13.83
N VAL A 13 11.00 -9.74 -13.34
CA VAL A 13 11.63 -8.58 -13.99
C VAL A 13 13.15 -8.63 -13.83
N LYS A 14 13.64 -8.99 -12.63
CA LYS A 14 15.09 -9.14 -12.37
C LYS A 14 15.74 -10.19 -13.28
N GLU A 15 15.03 -11.27 -13.56
CA GLU A 15 15.48 -12.37 -14.43
C GLU A 15 15.17 -12.16 -15.92
N GLY A 16 14.59 -11.01 -16.31
CA GLY A 16 14.24 -10.71 -17.70
C GLY A 16 13.08 -11.55 -18.27
N THR A 17 12.29 -12.18 -17.41
CA THR A 17 11.10 -12.96 -17.79
C THR A 17 9.89 -12.06 -18.09
N TYR A 18 9.86 -10.84 -17.57
CA TYR A 18 8.83 -9.84 -17.83
C TYR A 18 9.44 -8.50 -18.25
N ASP A 19 8.89 -7.88 -19.30
CA ASP A 19 9.41 -6.63 -19.88
C ASP A 19 8.98 -5.36 -19.12
N ILE A 20 7.84 -5.40 -18.42
CA ILE A 20 7.19 -4.23 -17.81
C ILE A 20 6.63 -4.59 -16.43
N LEU A 21 6.94 -3.77 -15.41
CA LEU A 21 6.35 -3.82 -14.08
C LEU A 21 5.66 -2.48 -13.74
N PRO A 22 4.34 -2.37 -13.87
CA PRO A 22 3.63 -1.14 -13.51
C PRO A 22 3.27 -1.09 -12.02
N PRO A 23 3.15 0.10 -11.41
CA PRO A 23 4.22 1.06 -11.14
C PRO A 23 5.09 0.64 -9.93
N THR A 24 6.40 0.72 -10.09
CA THR A 24 7.38 0.39 -9.04
C THR A 24 7.73 1.59 -8.17
N TRP A 25 7.72 1.43 -6.85
CA TRP A 25 8.21 2.45 -5.92
C TRP A 25 9.71 2.68 -6.11
N MET A 26 10.12 3.95 -6.21
CA MET A 26 11.51 4.36 -6.27
C MET A 26 12.15 4.23 -4.89
N THR A 27 12.99 3.21 -4.69
CA THR A 27 13.87 3.07 -3.53
C THR A 27 15.32 3.29 -3.94
N ASP A 28 16.19 3.65 -3.00
CA ASP A 28 17.62 3.84 -3.30
C ASP A 28 18.32 2.55 -3.77
N GLU A 29 17.80 1.40 -3.37
CA GLU A 29 18.24 0.09 -3.87
C GLU A 29 17.89 -0.09 -5.35
N ARG A 30 16.71 0.37 -5.77
CA ARG A 30 16.17 0.23 -7.14
C ARG A 30 16.75 1.23 -8.13
N LYS A 31 17.19 2.41 -7.67
CA LYS A 31 17.93 3.40 -8.49
C LYS A 31 19.23 2.85 -9.08
N LYS A 32 19.78 1.77 -8.50
CA LYS A 32 21.01 1.15 -9.00
C LYS A 32 20.83 0.43 -10.33
N TYR A 33 19.60 0.09 -10.72
CA TYR A 33 19.32 -0.71 -11.92
C TYR A 33 18.05 -0.31 -12.69
N LEU A 34 17.35 0.78 -12.31
CA LEU A 34 16.18 1.31 -13.01
C LEU A 34 16.35 2.81 -13.27
N HIS A 35 15.88 3.34 -14.42
CA HIS A 35 15.71 4.80 -14.60
C HIS A 35 14.22 5.21 -14.58
N PHE A 36 13.95 6.51 -14.46
CA PHE A 36 12.61 7.06 -14.16
C PHE A 36 12.33 8.32 -15.02
N SER A 37 11.08 8.55 -15.47
CA SER A 37 10.63 9.77 -16.18
C SER A 37 10.31 10.97 -15.26
N GLU A 38 9.67 12.02 -15.78
CA GLU A 38 8.91 13.05 -15.02
C GLU A 38 7.64 12.47 -14.36
N PRO A 39 7.15 13.03 -13.24
CA PRO A 39 6.07 12.43 -12.47
C PRO A 39 4.68 12.70 -13.07
N TYR A 40 3.88 11.66 -13.31
CA TYR A 40 2.55 11.75 -13.93
C TYR A 40 1.38 11.55 -12.95
N ALA A 41 1.66 11.07 -11.74
CA ALA A 41 0.69 10.89 -10.65
C ALA A 41 1.43 10.96 -9.30
N VAL A 42 0.70 11.12 -8.19
CA VAL A 42 1.25 11.02 -6.83
C VAL A 42 0.57 9.85 -6.13
N ASN A 43 1.34 8.79 -5.87
CA ASN A 43 0.87 7.69 -5.04
C ASN A 43 0.83 8.15 -3.58
N GLN A 44 -0.32 7.98 -2.96
CA GLN A 44 -0.54 8.32 -1.56
C GLN A 44 -0.87 7.04 -0.80
N ILE A 45 0.07 6.56 0.01
CA ILE A 45 -0.23 5.47 0.94
C ILE A 45 -1.04 6.08 2.08
N LYS A 46 -2.29 5.65 2.21
CA LYS A 46 -3.23 6.13 3.21
C LYS A 46 -3.71 5.00 4.09
N PHE A 47 -4.12 5.35 5.30
CA PHE A 47 -4.80 4.39 6.16
C PHE A 47 -6.24 4.23 5.69
N ILE A 48 -6.71 2.99 5.73
CA ILE A 48 -8.08 2.58 5.52
C ILE A 48 -8.64 2.21 6.89
N LYS A 49 -9.78 2.81 7.20
CA LYS A 49 -10.54 2.66 8.44
C LYS A 49 -12.00 2.34 8.12
N LYS A 50 -12.78 1.91 9.10
CA LYS A 50 -14.23 1.75 8.92
C LYS A 50 -14.87 3.11 8.62
N LYS A 51 -16.01 3.11 7.92
CA LYS A 51 -16.67 4.33 7.44
C LYS A 51 -16.91 5.38 8.54
N ASP A 52 -17.33 4.92 9.72
CA ASP A 52 -17.70 5.77 10.86
C ASP A 52 -16.57 5.93 11.90
N ASP A 53 -15.36 5.45 11.61
CA ASP A 53 -14.21 5.63 12.48
C ASP A 53 -13.68 7.08 12.37
N PRO A 54 -13.64 7.86 13.47
CA PRO A 54 -13.17 9.24 13.44
C PRO A 54 -11.64 9.38 13.26
N PHE A 55 -10.87 8.29 13.31
CA PHE A 55 -9.41 8.31 13.25
C PHE A 55 -8.86 9.11 12.05
N GLU A 56 -7.91 10.00 12.29
CA GLU A 56 -7.16 10.68 11.24
C GLU A 56 -5.67 10.52 11.54
N TYR A 57 -4.88 10.29 10.49
CA TYR A 57 -3.45 10.16 10.64
C TYR A 57 -2.81 11.55 10.76
N SER A 58 -2.04 11.80 11.82
CA SER A 58 -1.22 13.01 11.95
C SER A 58 0.27 12.68 11.83
N ASP A 59 0.68 11.65 12.57
CA ASP A 59 2.05 11.17 12.71
C ASP A 59 2.02 9.74 13.26
N LEU A 60 3.19 9.12 13.45
CA LEU A 60 3.27 7.77 13.98
C LEU A 60 2.66 7.64 15.39
N ASN A 61 2.73 8.66 16.25
CA ASN A 61 2.15 8.60 17.60
C ASN A 61 0.61 8.52 17.57
N SER A 62 -0.04 9.03 16.52
CA SER A 62 -1.48 8.86 16.34
C SER A 62 -1.91 7.38 16.26
N LEU A 63 -1.00 6.49 15.88
CA LEU A 63 -1.25 5.04 15.80
C LEU A 63 -1.18 4.35 17.16
N LYS A 64 -0.89 5.06 18.26
CA LYS A 64 -0.71 4.46 19.57
C LYS A 64 -1.89 3.53 19.94
N ASP A 65 -1.54 2.35 20.44
CA ASP A 65 -2.47 1.29 20.88
C ASP A 65 -3.38 0.74 19.76
N LYS A 66 -3.09 1.03 18.49
CA LYS A 66 -3.80 0.47 17.33
C LYS A 66 -3.17 -0.83 16.86
N THR A 67 -4.00 -1.70 16.30
CA THR A 67 -3.57 -2.84 15.49
C THR A 67 -3.70 -2.50 14.01
N VAL A 68 -2.57 -2.42 13.31
CA VAL A 68 -2.50 -2.03 11.90
C VAL A 68 -2.21 -3.24 11.02
N GLY A 69 -3.13 -3.55 10.11
CA GLY A 69 -2.95 -4.55 9.06
C GLY A 69 -1.90 -4.11 8.05
N THR A 70 -0.89 -4.96 7.82
CA THR A 70 0.18 -4.75 6.83
C THR A 70 0.19 -5.89 5.81
N ILE A 71 0.81 -5.69 4.65
CA ILE A 71 0.96 -6.72 3.63
C ILE A 71 2.42 -7.20 3.63
N ARG A 72 2.63 -8.51 3.64
CA ARG A 72 3.97 -9.10 3.61
C ARG A 72 4.72 -8.64 2.35
N GLY A 73 5.95 -8.17 2.54
CA GLY A 73 6.84 -7.75 1.46
C GLY A 73 6.60 -6.32 0.96
N TYR A 74 5.67 -5.57 1.56
CA TYR A 74 5.48 -4.16 1.27
C TYR A 74 6.38 -3.29 2.16
N GLY A 75 7.09 -2.35 1.55
CA GLY A 75 7.91 -1.34 2.22
C GLY A 75 7.11 -0.12 2.68
N TYR A 76 6.81 -0.03 3.98
CA TYR A 76 6.10 1.11 4.59
C TYR A 76 7.04 2.17 5.22
N GLY A 77 8.36 2.01 5.04
CA GLY A 77 9.39 2.88 5.60
C GLY A 77 9.86 2.47 7.01
N ASP A 78 11.15 2.68 7.29
CA ASP A 78 11.80 2.17 8.50
C ASP A 78 11.17 2.70 9.79
N ALA A 79 10.81 3.98 9.83
CA ALA A 79 10.19 4.59 11.01
C ALA A 79 8.87 3.89 11.40
N PHE A 80 8.04 3.52 10.41
CA PHE A 80 6.81 2.78 10.65
C PHE A 80 7.08 1.32 11.07
N LEU A 81 8.06 0.67 10.45
CA LEU A 81 8.40 -0.73 10.74
C LEU A 81 9.08 -0.91 12.10
N GLN A 82 9.79 0.10 12.60
CA GLN A 82 10.51 0.07 13.87
C GLN A 82 9.71 0.63 15.04
N ALA A 83 8.61 1.35 14.80
CA ALA A 83 7.76 1.89 15.85
C ALA A 83 7.16 0.77 16.73
N THR A 84 7.23 0.95 18.05
CA THR A 84 6.86 -0.09 19.04
C THR A 84 5.57 0.22 19.81
N HIS A 85 4.98 1.39 19.59
CA HIS A 85 3.81 1.87 20.33
C HIS A 85 2.47 1.49 19.67
N PHE A 86 2.50 0.63 18.64
CA PHE A 86 1.34 0.06 17.98
C PHE A 86 1.68 -1.32 17.40
N GLU A 87 0.66 -2.13 17.17
CA GLU A 87 0.81 -3.50 16.68
C GLU A 87 0.67 -3.58 15.17
N ARG A 88 1.40 -4.52 14.55
CA ARG A 88 1.38 -4.76 13.11
C ARG A 88 0.94 -6.19 12.84
N ASP A 89 -0.24 -6.36 12.25
CA ASP A 89 -0.81 -7.65 11.89
C ASP A 89 -0.58 -7.95 10.40
N VAL A 90 0.27 -8.93 10.09
CA VAL A 90 0.74 -9.18 8.71
C VAL A 90 -0.23 -10.10 7.96
N ALA A 91 -0.73 -9.65 6.80
CA ALA A 91 -1.49 -10.45 5.85
C ALA A 91 -0.74 -10.70 4.54
N ASN A 92 -1.33 -11.55 3.68
CA ASN A 92 -0.83 -11.82 2.33
C ASN A 92 -1.35 -10.82 1.29
N ASP A 93 -2.46 -10.15 1.54
CA ASP A 93 -3.11 -9.25 0.59
C ASP A 93 -4.04 -8.22 1.28
N LEU A 94 -4.42 -7.18 0.53
CA LEU A 94 -5.31 -6.12 0.98
C LEU A 94 -6.70 -6.63 1.39
N ILE A 95 -7.27 -7.57 0.63
CA ILE A 95 -8.65 -8.05 0.86
C ILE A 95 -8.75 -8.75 2.22
N SER A 96 -7.73 -9.52 2.58
CA SER A 96 -7.60 -10.16 3.88
C SER A 96 -7.55 -9.12 5.01
N ASN A 97 -6.80 -8.03 4.83
CA ASN A 97 -6.79 -6.92 5.79
C ASN A 97 -8.15 -6.22 5.89
N VAL A 98 -8.81 -5.91 4.77
CA VAL A 98 -10.15 -5.29 4.81
C VAL A 98 -11.18 -6.19 5.48
N ARG A 99 -11.15 -7.51 5.25
CA ARG A 99 -12.02 -8.46 5.96
C ARG A 99 -11.76 -8.46 7.47
N LYS A 100 -10.49 -8.43 7.90
CA LYS A 100 -10.14 -8.31 9.32
C LYS A 100 -10.62 -6.98 9.92
N LEU A 101 -10.48 -5.88 9.18
CA LEU A 101 -10.93 -4.55 9.59
C LEU A 101 -12.45 -4.52 9.83
N LEU A 102 -13.22 -5.01 8.86
CA LEU A 102 -14.69 -5.08 8.96
C LEU A 102 -15.15 -6.04 10.08
N ALA A 103 -14.35 -7.06 10.40
CA ALA A 103 -14.57 -7.97 11.52
C ALA A 103 -14.04 -7.45 12.87
N ASN A 104 -13.56 -6.21 12.95
CA ASN A 104 -12.95 -5.59 14.14
C ASN A 104 -11.76 -6.38 14.72
N ARG A 105 -11.00 -7.09 13.88
CA ARG A 105 -9.77 -7.81 14.29
C ARG A 105 -8.52 -6.94 14.18
N ILE A 106 -8.59 -5.88 13.40
CA ILE A 106 -7.58 -4.82 13.28
C ILE A 106 -8.33 -3.48 13.26
N ASP A 107 -7.66 -2.41 13.66
CA ASP A 107 -8.25 -1.07 13.70
C ASP A 107 -8.10 -0.35 12.36
N LEU A 108 -6.97 -0.58 11.69
CA LEU A 108 -6.57 0.11 10.46
C LEU A 108 -5.89 -0.88 9.51
N THR A 109 -5.91 -0.61 8.22
CA THR A 109 -4.93 -1.14 7.25
C THR A 109 -4.40 0.02 6.41
N LEU A 110 -3.43 -0.19 5.55
CA LEU A 110 -2.91 0.87 4.67
C LEU A 110 -2.52 0.34 3.30
N GLU A 111 -2.70 1.18 2.29
CA GLU A 111 -2.39 0.89 0.89
C GLU A 111 -2.33 2.20 0.08
N ASP A 112 -1.78 2.15 -1.12
CA ASP A 112 -2.02 3.19 -2.11
C ASP A 112 -3.52 3.34 -2.40
N GLU A 113 -4.04 4.56 -2.30
CA GLU A 113 -5.48 4.82 -2.42
C GLU A 113 -6.07 4.38 -3.78
N ILE A 114 -5.35 4.61 -4.88
CA ILE A 114 -5.83 4.26 -6.22
C ILE A 114 -5.87 2.74 -6.37
N VAL A 115 -4.79 2.06 -5.99
CA VAL A 115 -4.69 0.59 -6.01
C VAL A 115 -5.80 -0.03 -5.15
N ALA A 116 -5.99 0.48 -3.92
CA ALA A 116 -7.01 -0.01 -3.02
C ALA A 116 -8.42 0.15 -3.60
N ARG A 117 -8.75 1.32 -4.15
CA ARG A 117 -10.07 1.57 -4.75
C ARG A 117 -10.37 0.62 -5.91
N VAL A 118 -9.42 0.44 -6.82
CA VAL A 118 -9.57 -0.49 -7.95
C VAL A 118 -9.72 -1.91 -7.46
N ARG A 119 -8.85 -2.36 -6.53
CA ARG A 119 -8.86 -3.74 -6.04
C ARG A 119 -10.14 -4.07 -5.26
N LEU A 120 -10.61 -3.16 -4.42
CA LEU A 120 -11.85 -3.34 -3.66
C LEU A 120 -13.07 -3.32 -4.57
N ALA A 121 -13.11 -2.43 -5.57
CA ALA A 121 -14.20 -2.41 -6.55
C ALA A 121 -14.27 -3.71 -7.38
N GLN A 122 -13.12 -4.29 -7.73
CA GLN A 122 -13.06 -5.58 -8.43
C GLN A 122 -13.52 -6.76 -7.57
N GLU A 123 -13.19 -6.76 -6.27
CA GLU A 123 -13.61 -7.81 -5.34
C GLU A 123 -15.10 -7.71 -5.01
N ASN A 124 -15.53 -6.53 -4.51
CA ASN A 124 -16.92 -6.21 -4.22
C ASN A 124 -17.05 -4.68 -4.03
N PRO A 125 -17.74 -3.96 -4.94
CA PRO A 125 -17.94 -2.51 -4.84
C PRO A 125 -18.56 -2.02 -3.53
N ASP A 126 -19.37 -2.84 -2.84
CA ASP A 126 -19.99 -2.46 -1.58
C ASP A 126 -18.97 -2.29 -0.45
N LEU A 127 -17.79 -2.91 -0.54
CA LEU A 127 -16.71 -2.70 0.42
C LEU A 127 -16.30 -1.22 0.52
N LEU A 128 -16.38 -0.47 -0.58
CA LEU A 128 -16.07 0.97 -0.61
C LEU A 128 -17.08 1.83 0.17
N LYS A 129 -18.27 1.29 0.49
CA LYS A 129 -19.27 1.96 1.30
C LYS A 129 -19.00 1.76 2.80
N GLU A 130 -18.38 0.65 3.16
CA GLU A 130 -18.10 0.23 4.54
C GLU A 130 -16.78 0.80 5.10
N ILE A 131 -15.90 1.29 4.23
CA ILE A 131 -14.59 1.85 4.61
C ILE A 131 -14.45 3.33 4.22
N SER A 132 -13.45 3.97 4.80
CA SER A 132 -12.98 5.29 4.39
C SER A 132 -11.46 5.36 4.44
N PHE A 133 -10.89 6.30 3.69
CA PHE A 133 -9.46 6.61 3.72
C PHE A 133 -9.21 7.80 4.64
N THR A 134 -8.07 7.81 5.31
CA THR A 134 -7.57 9.02 6.00
C THR A 134 -7.33 10.14 4.98
N ARG A 135 -7.47 11.39 5.42
CA ARG A 135 -7.14 12.54 4.56
C ARG A 135 -5.64 12.62 4.35
N ASN A 136 -4.88 12.41 5.43
CA ASN A 136 -3.43 12.46 5.39
C ASN A 136 -2.85 11.10 4.98
N ALA A 137 -1.75 11.16 4.23
CA ALA A 137 -0.99 10.01 3.78
C ALA A 137 0.22 9.79 4.70
N ILE A 138 0.62 8.53 4.91
CA ILE A 138 1.89 8.21 5.59
C ILE A 138 3.09 8.51 4.69
N SER A 139 2.92 8.33 3.38
CA SER A 139 3.93 8.66 2.38
C SER A 139 3.27 9.16 1.10
N GLN A 140 3.94 10.11 0.44
CA GLN A 140 3.58 10.58 -0.90
C GLN A 140 4.76 10.29 -1.83
N ASN A 141 4.52 9.48 -2.85
CA ASN A 141 5.54 9.08 -3.81
C ASN A 141 5.12 9.57 -5.19
N PRO A 142 5.83 10.53 -5.80
CA PRO A 142 5.62 10.85 -7.20
C PRO A 142 5.87 9.60 -8.07
N LEU A 143 4.94 9.32 -8.98
CA LEU A 143 5.01 8.21 -9.91
C LEU A 143 5.64 8.66 -11.22
N PHE A 144 6.68 7.95 -11.62
CA PHE A 144 7.39 8.16 -12.87
C PHE A 144 7.12 6.96 -13.81
N MET A 145 6.98 7.19 -15.11
CA MET A 145 6.96 6.12 -16.13
C MET A 145 8.38 5.72 -16.56
N TRP A 146 8.53 4.52 -17.11
CA TRP A 146 9.78 3.98 -17.67
C TRP A 146 9.53 3.35 -19.05
N PRO A 147 10.45 3.47 -20.02
CA PRO A 147 10.98 4.68 -20.63
C PRO A 147 10.19 5.07 -21.91
N GLN A 148 10.47 6.25 -22.49
CA GLN A 148 10.24 6.50 -23.93
C GLN A 148 11.58 6.71 -24.63
N ALA A 149 11.58 6.36 -25.92
CA ALA A 149 12.71 6.39 -26.84
C ALA A 149 13.40 7.76 -26.99
#